data_AF-A0A661MIJ2-F1
#
_entry.id   AF-A0A661MIJ2-F1
#
_cell.length_a   1.000
_cell.length_b   1.000
_cell.length_c   1.000
_cell.angle_alpha   90.00
_cell.angle_beta   90.00
_cell.angle_gamma   90.00
#
_symmetry.space_group_name_H-M   'P 1'
#
loop_
_entity.id
_entity.type
_entity.pdbx_description
1 polymer ?
#
loop_
_entity_poly.entity_id
_entity_poly.type
_entity_poly.pdbx_seq_one_letter_code
_entity_poly.pdbx_strand_id
1 'polypeptide(L)' 'MTKYLQPTPIINSDHPDIVSYARTAAGKARDPVERAVMLYYAVRDGIWYDPYYPFYKPEHYKASNVLKAGRGYCVSKAS' A
#
# COMPACT_ATOMS: atom_id res chain seq x y z
N MET A 1 -16.28 -13.59 7.73
CA MET A 1 -15.34 -12.54 8.16
C MET A 1 -14.36 -12.14 7.04
N THR A 2 -14.80 -12.12 5.76
CA THR A 2 -13.91 -11.93 4.60
C THR A 2 -14.02 -10.55 3.93
N LYS A 3 -15.01 -9.73 4.34
CA LYS A 3 -15.34 -8.44 3.70
C LYS A 3 -14.15 -7.49 3.55
N TYR A 4 -13.23 -7.47 4.52
CA TYR A 4 -12.07 -6.57 4.54
C TYR A 4 -10.78 -7.21 4.04
N LEU A 5 -10.83 -8.46 3.59
CA LEU A 5 -9.67 -9.20 3.08
C LEU A 5 -9.73 -9.40 1.57
N GLN A 6 -10.83 -9.00 0.93
CA GLN A 6 -10.96 -9.06 -0.53
C GLN A 6 -10.30 -7.82 -1.17
N PRO A 7 -9.62 -7.99 -2.30
CA PRO A 7 -9.15 -6.87 -3.10
C PRO A 7 -10.30 -5.95 -3.52
N THR A 8 -9.98 -4.69 -3.73
CA THR A 8 -10.90 -3.68 -4.28
C THR A 8 -10.25 -2.99 -5.48
N PRO A 9 -10.99 -2.18 -6.26
CA PRO A 9 -10.39 -1.41 -7.35
C PRO A 9 -9.26 -0.47 -6.93
N ILE A 10 -9.25 -0.01 -5.67
CA ILE A 10 -8.29 0.94 -5.09
C ILE A 10 -7.22 0.21 -4.26
N ILE A 11 -7.66 -0.54 -3.24
CA ILE A 11 -6.82 -1.45 -2.45
C ILE A 11 -6.72 -2.77 -3.23
N ASN A 12 -6.01 -2.75 -4.36
CA ASN A 12 -5.88 -3.90 -5.24
C ASN A 12 -4.79 -4.87 -4.76
N SER A 13 -5.05 -5.46 -3.58
CA SER A 13 -4.12 -6.30 -2.81
C SER A 13 -3.77 -7.64 -3.47
N ASP A 14 -4.43 -8.01 -4.56
CA ASP A 14 -4.14 -9.14 -5.43
C ASP A 14 -3.07 -8.86 -6.49
N HIS A 15 -2.71 -7.58 -6.70
CA HIS A 15 -1.72 -7.22 -7.69
C HIS A 15 -0.34 -7.83 -7.36
N PRO A 16 0.37 -8.47 -8.31
CA PRO A 16 1.62 -9.16 -8.04
C PRO A 16 2.68 -8.31 -7.32
N ASP A 17 2.84 -7.05 -7.76
CA ASP A 17 3.80 -6.12 -7.14
C ASP A 17 3.43 -5.76 -5.69
N ILE A 18 2.13 -5.64 -5.38
CA ILE A 18 1.66 -5.36 -4.01
C ILE A 18 1.90 -6.56 -3.11
N VAL A 19 1.58 -7.76 -3.60
CA VAL A 19 1.84 -9.02 -2.88
C VAL A 19 3.34 -9.17 -2.62
N SER A 20 4.18 -8.94 -3.62
CA SER A 20 5.63 -9.02 -3.51
C SER A 20 6.17 -8.00 -2.51
N TYR A 21 5.76 -6.73 -2.64
CA TYR A 21 6.16 -5.66 -1.74
C TYR A 21 5.77 -5.96 -0.28
N ALA A 22 4.52 -6.37 -0.05
CA ALA A 22 4.02 -6.69 1.28
C ALA A 22 4.75 -7.88 1.91
N ARG A 23 5.05 -8.93 1.12
CA ARG A 23 5.82 -10.10 1.59
C ARG A 23 7.25 -9.72 1.95
N THR A 24 7.92 -8.92 1.13
CA THR A 24 9.27 -8.44 1.41
C THR A 24 9.28 -7.54 2.65
N ALA A 25 8.35 -6.59 2.76
CA ALA A 25 8.27 -5.67 3.89
C ALA A 25 7.96 -6.37 5.22
N ALA A 26 7.06 -7.36 5.24
CA ALA A 26 6.72 -8.12 6.44
C ALA A 26 7.82 -9.12 6.86
N GLY A 27 8.75 -9.47 5.96
CA GLY A 27 9.87 -10.37 6.23
C GLY A 27 9.43 -11.71 6.83
N LYS A 28 10.00 -12.08 7.98
CA LYS A 28 9.71 -13.32 8.72
C LYS A 28 8.79 -13.11 9.93
N ALA A 29 8.22 -11.91 10.11
CA ALA A 29 7.36 -11.60 11.24
C ALA A 29 6.17 -12.56 11.29
N ARG A 30 5.95 -13.18 12.46
CA ARG A 30 4.87 -14.15 12.68
C ARG A 30 3.67 -13.52 13.38
N ASP A 31 3.93 -12.51 14.20
CA ASP A 31 2.90 -11.77 14.90
C ASP A 31 2.15 -10.83 13.93
N PRO A 32 0.80 -10.85 13.89
CA PRO A 32 0.04 -9.98 13.02
C PRO A 32 0.25 -8.48 13.28
N VAL A 33 0.49 -8.07 14.53
CA VAL A 33 0.72 -6.66 14.88
C VAL A 33 2.10 -6.23 14.38
N GLU A 34 3.14 -7.03 14.63
CA GLU A 34 4.48 -6.81 14.10
C GLU A 34 4.46 -6.67 12.57
N ARG A 35 3.78 -7.57 11.87
CA ARG A 35 3.61 -7.50 10.40
C ARG A 35 2.96 -6.19 9.96
N ALA A 36 1.89 -5.76 10.63
CA ALA A 36 1.21 -4.52 10.30
C ALA A 36 2.10 -3.29 10.52
N VAL A 37 2.86 -3.26 11.62
CA VAL A 37 3.82 -2.19 11.92
C VAL A 37 4.94 -2.13 10.88
N MET A 38 5.49 -3.27 10.46
CA MET A 38 6.51 -3.32 9.41
C MET A 38 5.99 -2.82 8.05
N LEU A 39 4.77 -3.22 7.67
CA LEU A 39 4.12 -2.70 6.45
C LEU A 39 3.92 -1.18 6.53
N TYR A 40 3.47 -0.69 7.68
CA TYR A 40 3.32 0.75 7.91
C TYR A 40 4.66 1.49 7.75
N TYR A 41 5.74 1.01 8.37
CA TYR A 41 7.06 1.65 8.22
C TYR A 41 7.59 1.58 6.79
N ALA A 42 7.41 0.45 6.10
CA ALA A 42 7.80 0.34 4.70
C ALA A 42 7.08 1.37 3.82
N VAL A 43 5.77 1.56 3.98
CA VAL A 43 5.01 2.58 3.23
C VAL A 43 5.35 4.00 3.69
N ARG A 44 5.51 4.24 4.99
CA ARG A 44 5.84 5.55 5.56
C ARG A 44 7.16 6.05 4.99
N ASP A 45 8.19 5.19 5.04
CA ASP A 45 9.59 5.55 4.77
C ASP A 45 9.98 5.32 3.30
N GLY A 46 9.35 4.35 2.62
CA GLY A 46 9.68 3.97 1.24
C GLY A 46 8.90 4.71 0.15
N ILE A 47 7.78 5.35 0.49
CA ILE A 47 6.97 6.13 -0.46
C ILE A 47 7.03 7.61 -0.07
N TRP A 48 7.56 8.46 -0.96
CA TRP A 48 7.73 9.88 -0.70
C TRP A 48 6.38 10.57 -0.42
N TYR A 49 6.32 11.42 0.62
CA TYR A 49 5.12 12.20 0.91
C TYR A 49 5.00 13.43 -0.01
N ASP A 50 4.01 13.44 -0.90
CA ASP A 50 3.80 14.48 -1.90
C ASP A 50 2.34 14.97 -1.90
N PRO A 51 2.06 16.16 -1.33
CA PRO A 51 0.71 16.73 -1.29
C PRO A 51 0.19 17.19 -2.67
N TYR A 52 1.04 17.24 -3.70
CA TYR A 52 0.67 17.63 -5.06
C TYR A 52 0.54 16.43 -6.01
N TYR A 53 0.61 15.21 -5.47
CA TYR A 53 0.35 14.02 -6.26
C TYR A 53 -1.08 14.06 -6.85
N PRO A 54 -1.30 13.63 -8.11
CA PRO A 54 -2.62 13.68 -8.73
C PRO A 54 -3.72 13.04 -7.87
N PHE A 55 -4.90 13.65 -7.79
CA PHE A 55 -5.98 13.18 -6.90
C PHE A 55 -7.38 13.23 -7.53
N TYR A 56 -7.46 13.47 -8.85
CA TYR A 56 -8.72 13.70 -9.56
C TYR A 56 -9.28 12.47 -10.29
N LYS A 57 -8.64 11.29 -10.18
CA LYS A 57 -9.11 10.03 -10.77
C LYS A 57 -8.90 8.85 -9.83
N PRO A 58 -9.73 7.79 -9.90
CA PRO A 58 -9.55 6.58 -9.11
C PRO A 58 -8.17 5.94 -9.26
N GLU A 59 -7.57 5.98 -10.45
CA GLU A 59 -6.28 5.36 -10.72
C GLU A 59 -5.14 5.98 -9.92
N HIS A 60 -5.27 7.24 -9.49
CA HIS A 60 -4.24 7.87 -8.66
C HIS A 60 -4.22 7.28 -7.24
N TYR A 61 -5.34 6.75 -6.77
CA TYR A 61 -5.44 6.12 -5.45
C TYR A 61 -5.14 4.63 -5.49
N LYS A 62 -4.90 4.04 -6.67
CA LYS A 62 -4.71 2.60 -6.79
C LYS A 62 -3.37 2.19 -6.19
N ALA A 63 -3.37 1.25 -5.24
CA ALA A 63 -2.18 0.81 -4.49
C ALA A 63 -0.98 0.52 -5.40
N SER A 64 -1.19 -0.29 -6.45
CA SER A 64 -0.15 -0.62 -7.44
C SER A 64 0.42 0.61 -8.17
N ASN A 65 -0.39 1.63 -8.45
CA ASN A 65 0.08 2.86 -9.09
C ASN A 65 0.84 3.75 -8.10
N VAL A 66 0.41 3.82 -6.85
CA VAL A 66 1.10 4.57 -5.78
C VAL A 66 2.47 3.94 -5.52
N LEU A 67 2.53 2.61 -5.41
CA LEU A 67 3.79 1.87 -5.28
C LEU A 67 4.71 2.13 -6.47
N LYS A 68 4.20 2.04 -7.70
CA LYS A 68 4.97 2.31 -8.92
C LYS A 68 5.47 3.76 -9.01
N ALA A 69 4.66 4.72 -8.58
CA ALA A 69 5.01 6.13 -8.61
C ALA A 69 6.07 6.50 -7.55
N GLY A 70 6.17 5.73 -6.46
CA GLY A 70 7.10 5.98 -5.37
C GLY A 70 6.79 7.24 -4.56
N ARG A 71 5.63 7.86 -4.77
CA ARG A 71 5.17 9.07 -4.07
C ARG A 71 3.66 9.11 -3.93
N GLY A 72 3.17 9.85 -2.94
CA GLY A 72 1.75 10.09 -2.70
C GLY A 72 1.51 10.81 -1.38
N TYR A 73 0.26 11.11 -1.05
CA TYR A 73 -0.11 11.77 0.21
C TYR A 73 -0.90 10.82 1.12
N CYS A 74 -1.44 11.32 2.24
CA CYS A 74 -2.08 10.49 3.25
C CYS A 74 -3.17 9.55 2.72
N VAL A 75 -3.99 9.98 1.74
CA VAL A 75 -5.09 9.16 1.21
C VAL A 75 -4.57 8.09 0.25
N SER A 76 -3.74 8.46 -0.72
CA SER A 76 -3.20 7.50 -1.68
C SER A 76 -2.21 6.52 -1.04
N LYS A 77 -1.46 6.93 0.00
CA LYS A 77 -0.58 6.02 0.75
C LYS A 77 -1.34 5.01 1.62
N ALA A 78 -2.65 5.22 1.84
CA ALA A 78 -3.49 4.31 2.62
C ALA A 78 -4.11 3.19 1.79
N SER A 79 -3.93 3.20 0.46
CA SER A 79 -4.43 2.15 -0.44
C SER A 79 -3.50 0.95 -0.46
#